data_AF-A0AAE1GWA7-F1
#
_entry.id   AF-A0AAE1GWA7-F1
#
_cell.length_a   1.000
_cell.length_b   1.000
_cell.length_c   1.000
_cell.angle_alpha   90.00
_cell.angle_beta   90.00
_cell.angle_gamma   90.00
#
_symmetry.space_group_name_H-M   'P 1'
#
loop_
_entity.id
_entity.type
_entity.pdbx_description
1 polymer ?
#
loop_
_entity_poly.entity_id
_entity_poly.type
_entity_poly.pdbx_seq_one_letter_code
_entity_poly.pdbx_strand_id
1 'polypeptide(L)' 'VVTLNSITIRSYCVRSMLIEKCSGDFDTGFENLKTVDISLTDLHHQVTKVDIDATTAKHLRFTIKNGFQEFCAVYK' A
#
# COMPACT_ATOMS: atom_id res chain seq x y z
N VAL A 1 -16.03 -1.73 -9.86
CA VAL A 1 -14.75 -2.44 -10.02
C VAL A 1 -13.86 -1.58 -10.91
N VAL A 2 -12.60 -1.38 -10.54
CA VAL A 2 -11.64 -0.53 -11.25
C VAL A 2 -10.41 -1.34 -11.62
N THR A 3 -9.86 -1.11 -12.81
CA THR A 3 -8.57 -1.68 -13.22
C THR A 3 -7.43 -0.90 -12.58
N LEU A 4 -6.51 -1.61 -11.95
CA LEU A 4 -5.35 -1.11 -11.22
C LEU A 4 -4.08 -1.58 -11.92
N ASN A 5 -3.18 -0.62 -12.14
CA ASN A 5 -1.92 -0.85 -12.86
C ASN A 5 -0.73 -0.33 -12.02
N SER A 6 -0.98 0.65 -11.15
CA SER A 6 0.00 1.13 -10.19
C SER A 6 -0.69 1.81 -9.02
N ILE A 7 -0.01 1.90 -7.89
CA ILE A 7 -0.41 2.68 -6.71
C ILE A 7 0.74 3.62 -6.37
N THR A 8 0.42 4.87 -6.05
CA THR A 8 1.39 5.82 -5.47
C THR A 8 1.07 6.01 -4.00
N ILE A 9 2.04 5.75 -3.14
CA ILE A 9 1.92 5.86 -1.68
C ILE A 9 2.74 7.07 -1.24
N ARG A 10 2.11 7.95 -0.48
CA ARG A 10 2.72 9.10 0.20
C ARG A 10 2.75 8.82 1.69
N SER A 11 3.93 8.70 2.28
CA SER A 11 4.07 8.28 3.67
C SER A 11 5.22 8.97 4.40
N TYR A 12 5.24 8.81 5.72
CA TYR A 12 6.36 9.16 6.58
C TYR A 12 6.59 8.02 7.57
N CYS A 13 7.87 7.70 7.80
CA CYS A 13 8.32 6.69 8.75
C CYS A 13 7.79 5.27 8.49
N VAL A 14 7.22 4.98 7.31
CA VAL A 14 6.78 3.62 6.95
C VAL A 14 7.96 2.87 6.36
N ARG A 15 8.21 1.65 6.86
CA ARG A 15 9.28 0.77 6.36
C ARG A 15 8.74 -0.32 5.45
N SER A 16 7.67 -0.98 5.85
CA SER A 16 7.04 -2.00 5.00
C SER A 16 5.53 -2.02 5.11
N MET A 17 4.88 -2.29 3.98
CA MET A 17 3.44 -2.29 3.83
C MET A 17 3.00 -3.51 3.02
N LEU A 18 1.91 -4.14 3.46
CA LEU A 18 1.19 -5.15 2.69
C LEU A 18 -0.01 -4.48 2.01
N ILE A 19 -0.12 -4.71 0.70
CA ILE A 19 -1.24 -4.28 -0.13
C ILE A 19 -2.04 -5.52 -0.50
N GLU A 20 -3.34 -5.47 -0.22
CA GLU A 20 -4.29 -6.53 -0.53
C GLU A 20 -5.47 -5.95 -1.32
N LYS A 21 -6.09 -6.81 -2.14
CA LYS A 21 -7.28 -6.43 -2.91
C LYS A 21 -8.45 -7.37 -2.65
N CYS A 22 -9.65 -6.85 -2.86
CA CYS A 22 -10.87 -7.65 -2.98
C CYS A 22 -11.65 -7.19 -4.21
N SER A 23 -12.05 -8.14 -5.04
CA SER A 23 -12.89 -7.91 -6.23
C SER A 23 -14.37 -8.20 -5.98
N GLY A 24 -14.70 -8.83 -4.86
CA GLY A 24 -16.07 -9.16 -4.48
C GLY A 24 -16.88 -7.93 -4.07
N ASP A 25 -18.18 -8.12 -3.92
CA ASP A 25 -19.08 -7.03 -3.57
C ASP A 25 -18.99 -6.58 -2.12
N PHE A 26 -18.50 -7.47 -1.25
CA PHE A 26 -18.29 -7.29 0.17
C PHE A 26 -16.79 -7.17 0.48
N ASP A 27 -16.45 -6.52 1.59
CA ASP A 27 -15.08 -6.34 2.10
C ASP A 27 -14.52 -7.61 2.78
N THR A 28 -14.82 -8.77 2.22
CA THR A 28 -14.34 -10.08 2.68
C THR A 28 -13.58 -10.78 1.56
N GLY A 29 -12.65 -11.69 1.91
CA GLY A 29 -11.87 -12.42 0.90
C GLY A 29 -10.73 -11.62 0.25
N PHE A 30 -10.03 -10.80 1.04
CA PHE A 30 -8.83 -10.11 0.56
C PHE A 30 -7.73 -11.10 0.14
N GLU A 31 -7.13 -10.85 -1.01
CA GLU A 31 -5.96 -11.56 -1.52
C GLU A 31 -4.73 -10.65 -1.54
N ASN A 32 -3.56 -11.24 -1.29
CA ASN A 32 -2.29 -10.52 -1.31
C ASN A 32 -1.99 -10.04 -2.73
N LEU A 33 -1.80 -8.72 -2.87
CA LEU A 33 -1.41 -8.11 -4.13
C LEU A 33 0.10 -7.90 -4.17
N LYS A 34 0.65 -7.25 -3.15
CA LYS A 34 2.08 -6.95 -3.09
C LYS A 34 2.53 -6.63 -1.67
N THR A 35 3.73 -7.05 -1.32
CA THR A 35 4.47 -6.51 -0.17
C THR A 35 5.47 -5.49 -0.69
N VAL A 36 5.52 -4.32 -0.06
CA VAL A 36 6.37 -3.21 -0.48
C VAL A 36 7.25 -2.79 0.69
N ASP A 37 8.55 -2.79 0.43
CA ASP A 37 9.53 -2.14 1.29
C ASP A 37 9.72 -0.70 0.81
N ILE A 38 9.62 0.24 1.73
CA ILE A 38 9.77 1.68 1.49
C ILE A 38 11.10 2.11 2.09
N SER A 39 11.94 2.75 1.27
CA SER A 39 13.25 3.22 1.70
C SER A 39 13.13 4.28 2.80
N LEU A 40 14.09 4.23 3.74
CA LEU A 40 14.28 5.29 4.70
C LEU A 40 14.68 6.56 3.94
N THR A 41 13.95 7.63 4.20
CA THR A 41 14.34 8.99 3.86
C THR A 41 14.97 9.63 5.09
N ASP A 42 15.55 10.83 4.98
CA ASP A 42 16.01 11.61 6.14
C ASP A 42 14.83 12.17 6.97
N LEU A 43 13.88 11.31 7.35
CA LEU A 43 12.59 11.60 7.97
C LEU A 43 11.69 12.54 7.14
N HIS A 44 12.00 12.68 5.86
CA HIS A 44 11.20 13.42 4.89
C HIS A 44 10.08 12.56 4.30
N HIS A 45 9.23 13.23 3.52
CA HIS A 45 8.16 12.62 2.75
C HIS A 45 8.68 11.48 1.86
N GLN A 46 8.08 10.29 2.01
CA GLN A 46 8.33 9.13 1.18
C GLN A 46 7.28 9.09 0.06
N VAL A 47 7.73 9.01 -1.19
CA VAL A 47 6.86 8.80 -2.36
C VAL A 47 7.25 7.49 -3.03
N THR A 48 6.39 6.48 -2.87
CA THR A 48 6.65 5.14 -3.40
C THR A 48 5.65 4.83 -4.49
N LYS A 49 6.16 4.61 -5.71
CA LYS A 49 5.35 4.06 -6.80
C LYS A 49 5.47 2.54 -6.80
N VAL A 50 4.33 1.88 -6.81
CA VAL A 50 4.20 0.41 -6.81
C VAL A 50 3.53 0.02 -8.11
N ASP A 51 4.28 -0.56 -9.03
CA ASP A 51 3.71 -1.14 -10.24
C ASP A 51 3.03 -2.47 -9.91
N ILE A 52 1.85 -2.69 -10.49
CA ILE A 52 0.98 -3.83 -10.20
C ILE A 52 0.59 -4.45 -11.54
N ASP A 53 0.69 -5.78 -11.64
CA ASP A 53 0.19 -6.50 -12.82
C ASP A 53 -1.30 -6.20 -12.98
N ALA A 54 -1.69 -5.77 -14.18
CA ALA A 54 -3.02 -5.25 -14.46
C ALA A 54 -4.10 -6.15 -13.85
N THR A 55 -4.80 -5.64 -12.85
CA THR A 55 -5.80 -6.40 -12.09
C THR A 55 -7.01 -5.55 -11.81
N THR A 56 -8.10 -6.17 -11.40
CA THR A 56 -9.30 -5.47 -10.97
C THR A 56 -9.45 -5.53 -9.46
N ALA A 57 -9.94 -4.45 -8.86
CA ALA A 57 -10.38 -4.46 -7.47
C ALA A 57 -11.62 -3.58 -7.27
N LYS A 58 -12.37 -3.88 -6.21
CA LYS A 58 -13.43 -3.03 -5.66
C LYS A 58 -13.00 -2.40 -4.33
N HIS A 59 -12.23 -3.15 -3.55
CA HIS A 59 -11.67 -2.71 -2.27
C HIS A 59 -10.16 -2.95 -2.23
N LEU A 60 -9.44 -2.05 -1.56
CA LEU A 60 -8.01 -2.18 -1.26
C LEU A 60 -7.79 -2.07 0.24
N ARG A 61 -6.86 -2.87 0.76
CA ARG A 61 -6.42 -2.80 2.14
C ARG A 61 -4.92 -2.57 2.18
N PHE A 62 -4.53 -1.58 2.97
CA PHE A 62 -3.13 -1.20 3.21
C PHE A 62 -2.81 -1.48 4.67
N THR A 63 -1.93 -2.44 4.92
CA THR A 63 -1.49 -2.80 6.27
C THR A 63 -0.04 -2.39 6.45
N ILE A 64 0.23 -1.41 7.30
CA ILE A 64 1.60 -1.08 7.71
C ILE A 64 2.10 -2.25 8.57
N LYS A 65 3.17 -2.91 8.11
CA LYS A 65 3.78 -4.03 8.82
C LYS A 65 4.85 -3.55 9.78
N ASN A 66 5.65 -2.57 9.37
CA ASN A 66 6.72 -1.99 10.18
C ASN A 66 6.94 -0.50 9.86
N GLY A 67 7.39 0.24 10.87
CA GLY A 67 7.87 1.61 10.75
C GLY A 67 9.37 1.75 10.97
N PHE A 68 9.91 2.91 10.65
CA PHE A 68 11.28 3.33 11.03
C PHE A 68 11.33 4.04 12.39
N GLN A 69 10.19 4.49 12.91
CA GLN A 69 10.05 5.26 14.14
C GLN A 69 8.84 4.77 14.94
N GLU A 70 8.61 5.35 16.12
CA GLU A 70 7.46 5.06 17.00
C GLU A 70 6.11 5.43 16.38
N PHE A 71 6.12 6.25 15.32
CA PHE A 71 4.93 6.60 14.55
C PHE A 71 5.09 6.27 13.07
N CYS A 72 3.96 6.12 12.39
CA CYS A 72 3.85 6.03 10.94
C CYS A 72 2.71 6.93 10.48
N ALA A 73 2.84 7.53 9.30
CA ALA A 73 1.78 8.33 8.71
C ALA A 73 1.65 8.03 7.21
N VAL A 74 0.40 7.97 6.74
CA VAL A 74 0.04 7.80 5.33
C VAL A 74 -0.88 8.94 4.94
N TYR A 75 -0.60 9.56 3.80
CA TYR A 75 -1.27 10.76 3.31
C TYR A 75 -2.03 10.47 2.01
N LYS A 76 -3.05 11.31 1.73
CA LYS A 76 -3.85 11.28 0.50
C LYS A 76 -3.15 12.00 -0.64
#